data_AF-A0A1B7KZK2-F1
#
_entry.id   AF-A0A1B7KZK2-F1
#
_cell.length_a   1.000
_cell.length_b   1.000
_cell.length_c   1.000
_cell.angle_alpha   90.00
_cell.angle_beta   90.00
_cell.angle_gamma   90.00
#
_symmetry.space_group_name_H-M   'P 1'
#
loop_
_entity.id
_entity.type
_entity.pdbx_description
1 polymer ?
#
loop_
_entity_poly.entity_id
_entity_poly.type
_entity_poly.pdbx_seq_one_letter_code
_entity_poly.pdbx_strand_id
1 'polypeptide(L)'
;MDPLGLLNEFDIAGYGSPLHAKDGFSAHELLQNAWLRNNGVVSGRTSGIAKENPAIALQENKMHKTISSLQSKYGLHNPVVLKNQTAVENIKKNTALTRKGIYMDLVNNRGWEKVNAKKYATSVSLHLREEASNFAKSNGLTTCK
;
A
#
# COMPACT_ATOMS: atom_id res chain seq x y z
N MET A 1 -12.06 -22.24 -7.99
CA MET A 1 -12.67 -21.23 -7.10
C MET A 1 -12.19 -21.55 -5.69
N ASP A 2 -11.64 -20.57 -4.97
CA ASP A 2 -11.25 -20.71 -3.56
C ASP A 2 -12.52 -20.65 -2.68
N PRO A 3 -12.89 -21.73 -1.97
CA PRO A 3 -14.14 -21.82 -1.21
C PRO A 3 -14.18 -20.90 0.03
N LEU A 4 -13.08 -20.23 0.39
CA LEU A 4 -13.02 -19.30 1.53
C LEU A 4 -12.90 -17.82 1.12
N GLY A 5 -12.66 -17.54 -0.17
CA GLY A 5 -12.49 -16.18 -0.69
C GLY A 5 -11.26 -15.44 -0.15
N LEU A 6 -10.27 -16.12 0.42
CA LEU A 6 -9.12 -15.48 1.04
C LEU A 6 -8.24 -14.83 -0.04
N LEU A 7 -7.72 -13.63 0.22
CA LEU A 7 -6.78 -13.00 -0.71
C LEU A 7 -5.45 -13.75 -0.65
N ASN A 8 -4.91 -14.11 -1.81
CA ASN A 8 -3.55 -14.62 -1.87
C ASN A 8 -2.57 -13.47 -1.59
N GLU A 9 -1.36 -13.82 -1.16
CA GLU A 9 -0.31 -12.82 -1.06
C GLU A 9 -0.13 -12.11 -2.41
N PHE A 10 -0.04 -10.77 -2.34
CA PHE A 10 0.02 -9.84 -3.45
C PHE A 10 -1.27 -9.58 -4.23
N ASP A 11 -2.40 -10.21 -3.87
CA ASP A 11 -3.70 -9.82 -4.40
C ASP A 11 -4.08 -8.41 -3.91
N ILE A 12 -4.83 -7.67 -4.74
CA ILE A 12 -5.26 -6.30 -4.46
C ILE A 12 -6.77 -6.28 -4.22
N ALA A 13 -7.19 -5.66 -3.13
CA ALA A 13 -8.60 -5.43 -2.80
C ALA A 13 -8.79 -4.12 -2.03
N GLY A 14 -10.04 -3.67 -1.87
CA GLY A 14 -10.36 -2.57 -0.98
C GLY A 14 -10.03 -2.91 0.49
N TYR A 15 -9.56 -1.91 1.24
CA TYR A 15 -9.21 -2.01 2.67
C TYR A 15 -10.32 -2.62 3.56
N GLY A 16 -11.59 -2.48 3.16
CA GLY A 16 -12.76 -2.95 3.92
C GLY A 16 -13.26 -4.36 3.60
N SER A 17 -12.54 -5.17 2.81
CA SER A 17 -12.99 -6.52 2.47
C SER A 17 -12.95 -7.46 3.70
N PRO A 18 -14.01 -8.24 4.00
CA PRO A 18 -14.00 -9.27 5.05
C PRO A 18 -12.91 -10.34 4.88
N LEU A 19 -12.27 -10.36 3.71
CA LEU A 19 -11.23 -11.30 3.28
C LEU A 19 -9.86 -11.08 3.93
N HIS A 20 -9.69 -10.03 4.75
CA HIS A 20 -8.43 -9.70 5.47
C HIS A 20 -8.34 -10.32 6.88
N ALA A 21 -9.25 -11.22 7.25
CA ALA A 21 -9.33 -11.75 8.61
C ALA A 21 -8.63 -13.13 8.74
N LYS A 22 -7.47 -13.14 9.41
CA LYS A 22 -6.79 -14.32 10.01
C LYS A 22 -5.96 -15.24 9.08
N ASP A 23 -5.53 -14.78 7.92
CA ASP A 23 -4.63 -15.52 7.01
C ASP A 23 -3.12 -15.21 7.23
N GLY A 24 -2.79 -14.20 8.04
CA GLY A 24 -1.41 -13.74 8.25
C GLY A 24 -0.94 -12.66 7.27
N PHE A 25 -1.84 -12.14 6.45
CA PHE A 25 -1.63 -11.02 5.56
C PHE A 25 -2.22 -9.71 6.13
N SER A 26 -1.59 -8.60 5.75
CA SER A 26 -2.03 -7.25 6.06
C SER A 26 -2.24 -6.46 4.78
N ALA A 27 -3.36 -5.74 4.73
CA ALA A 27 -3.68 -4.80 3.67
C ALA A 27 -2.72 -3.59 3.71
N HIS A 28 -1.91 -3.42 2.67
CA HIS A 28 -0.98 -2.31 2.52
C HIS A 28 -1.43 -1.33 1.44
N GLU A 29 -1.77 -0.11 1.84
CA GLU A 29 -2.24 0.97 0.94
C GLU A 29 -1.05 1.81 0.43
N LEU A 30 -1.09 2.24 -0.84
CA LEU A 30 -0.14 3.24 -1.34
C LEU A 30 -0.58 4.68 -1.05
N LEU A 31 -1.87 4.96 -1.13
CA LEU A 31 -2.44 6.20 -0.60
C LEU A 31 -2.73 5.96 0.87
N GLN A 32 -1.88 6.44 1.76
CA GLN A 32 -1.99 6.07 3.17
C GLN A 32 -3.24 6.68 3.80
N ASN A 33 -3.99 5.90 4.60
CA ASN A 33 -5.05 6.47 5.43
C ASN A 33 -4.58 7.64 6.31
N ALA A 34 -3.31 7.62 6.77
CA ALA A 34 -2.72 8.74 7.50
C ALA A 34 -2.66 10.03 6.66
N TRP A 35 -2.38 9.94 5.35
CA TRP A 35 -2.43 11.09 4.45
C TRP A 35 -3.86 11.60 4.31
N LEU A 36 -4.83 10.70 4.10
CA LEU A 36 -6.26 11.05 4.00
C LEU A 36 -6.75 11.81 5.24
N ARG A 37 -6.39 11.34 6.43
CA ARG A 37 -6.77 11.97 7.71
C ARG A 37 -6.11 13.34 7.89
N ASN A 38 -4.81 13.43 7.64
CA ASN A 38 -4.06 14.67 7.82
C ASN A 38 -4.45 15.78 6.83
N ASN A 39 -5.06 15.41 5.70
CA ASN A 39 -5.56 16.33 4.68
C ASN A 39 -7.08 16.53 4.74
N GLY A 40 -7.74 16.07 5.82
CA GLY A 40 -9.17 16.33 6.05
C GLY A 40 -10.12 15.57 5.13
N VAL A 41 -9.62 14.59 4.37
CA VAL A 41 -10.44 13.81 3.42
C VAL A 41 -11.32 12.80 4.18
N VAL A 42 -10.80 12.24 5.27
CA VAL A 42 -11.53 11.25 6.08
C VAL A 42 -11.36 11.50 7.57
N SER A 43 -12.40 11.20 8.35
CA SER A 43 -12.36 11.26 9.82
C SER A 43 -11.70 10.03 10.45
N GLY A 44 -11.64 8.89 9.74
CA GLY A 44 -11.06 7.65 10.24
C GLY A 44 -11.01 6.52 9.21
N ARG A 45 -10.50 5.36 9.61
CA ARG A 45 -10.33 4.17 8.75
C ARG A 45 -11.64 3.55 8.27
N THR A 46 -12.76 3.86 8.93
CA THR A 46 -14.09 3.32 8.63
C THR A 46 -14.95 4.25 7.77
N SER A 47 -14.45 5.43 7.41
CA SER A 47 -15.15 6.34 6.49
C SER A 47 -15.30 5.70 5.11
N GLY A 48 -16.43 5.94 4.42
CA GLY A 48 -16.79 5.29 3.15
C GLY A 48 -15.63 5.11 2.17
N ILE A 49 -15.01 6.20 1.73
CA ILE A 49 -13.93 6.15 0.72
C ILE A 49 -12.68 5.40 1.21
N ALA A 50 -12.42 5.36 2.52
CA ALA A 50 -11.24 4.66 3.05
C ALA A 50 -11.37 3.14 2.93
N LYS A 51 -12.60 2.60 2.88
CA LYS A 51 -12.84 1.16 2.69
C LYS A 51 -12.58 0.71 1.26
N GLU A 52 -12.73 1.63 0.30
CA GLU A 52 -12.55 1.40 -1.13
C GLU A 52 -11.11 1.66 -1.59
N ASN A 53 -10.26 2.16 -0.69
CA ASN A 53 -8.85 2.44 -1.00
C ASN A 53 -8.13 1.13 -1.35
N PRO A 54 -7.49 1.04 -2.53
CA PRO A 54 -6.79 -0.16 -2.95
C PRO A 54 -5.62 -0.49 -2.02
N ALA A 55 -5.60 -1.74 -1.56
CA ALA A 55 -4.56 -2.27 -0.71
C ALA A 55 -4.11 -3.64 -1.22
N ILE A 56 -2.81 -3.91 -1.11
CA ILE A 56 -2.23 -5.20 -1.44
C ILE A 56 -2.09 -6.06 -0.19
N ALA A 57 -2.41 -7.35 -0.29
CA ALA A 57 -2.18 -8.32 0.78
C ALA A 57 -0.68 -8.65 0.89
N LEU A 58 -0.04 -8.33 2.01
CA LEU A 58 1.38 -8.62 2.26
C LEU A 58 1.56 -9.43 3.53
N GLN A 59 2.55 -10.32 3.59
CA GLN A 59 2.90 -11.02 4.82
C GLN A 59 3.24 -10.03 5.94
N GLU A 60 2.47 -10.11 7.04
CA GLU A 60 2.60 -9.17 8.17
C GLU A 60 3.98 -9.30 8.83
N ASN A 61 4.39 -10.55 9.08
CA ASN A 61 5.70 -10.84 9.63
C ASN A 61 6.75 -10.76 8.51
N LYS A 62 7.57 -9.70 8.57
CA LYS A 62 8.73 -9.34 7.73
C LYS A 62 8.44 -8.34 6.64
N MET A 63 7.64 -8.68 5.62
CA MET A 63 7.48 -7.81 4.45
C MET A 63 6.79 -6.50 4.81
N HIS A 64 5.62 -6.58 5.45
CA HIS A 64 4.88 -5.40 5.87
C HIS A 64 5.70 -4.54 6.85
N LYS A 65 6.33 -5.15 7.86
CA LYS A 65 7.24 -4.48 8.80
C LYS A 65 8.44 -3.79 8.13
N THR A 66 9.02 -4.41 7.10
CA THR A 66 10.13 -3.82 6.33
C THR A 66 9.65 -2.55 5.61
N ILE A 67 8.46 -2.60 5.01
CA ILE A 67 7.87 -1.44 4.35
C ILE A 67 7.53 -0.35 5.36
N SER A 68 6.94 -0.68 6.52
CA SER A 68 6.67 0.29 7.59
C SER A 68 7.96 0.94 8.10
N SER A 69 9.04 0.19 8.25
CA SER A 69 10.36 0.72 8.64
C SER A 69 10.92 1.66 7.57
N LEU A 70 10.78 1.32 6.28
CA LEU A 70 11.13 2.21 5.18
C LEU A 70 10.28 3.48 5.19
N GLN A 71 8.95 3.38 5.25
CA GLN A 71 8.04 4.53 5.38
C GLN A 71 8.45 5.41 6.56
N SER A 72 8.87 4.77 7.65
CA SER A 72 9.33 5.49 8.82
C SER A 72 10.60 6.30 8.54
N LYS A 73 11.61 5.65 7.98
CA LYS A 73 12.89 6.30 7.64
C LYS A 73 12.72 7.51 6.71
N TYR A 74 11.71 7.51 5.85
CA TYR A 74 11.41 8.62 4.92
C TYR A 74 10.36 9.61 5.45
N GLY A 75 9.96 9.51 6.72
CA GLY A 75 9.09 10.48 7.39
C GLY A 75 7.61 10.41 7.00
N LEU A 76 7.14 9.32 6.37
CA LEU A 76 5.73 9.12 5.94
C LEU A 76 4.75 8.80 7.09
N HIS A 77 5.06 9.28 8.28
CA HIS A 77 4.31 9.21 9.52
C HIS A 77 4.37 10.56 10.26
N ASN A 78 5.17 11.52 9.75
CA ASN A 78 5.18 12.89 10.20
C ASN A 78 4.00 13.66 9.54
N PRO A 79 3.06 14.19 10.31
CA PRO A 79 1.92 14.96 9.81
C PRO A 79 2.30 16.12 8.87
N VAL A 80 3.40 16.82 9.16
CA VAL A 80 3.88 17.96 8.35
C VAL A 80 4.31 17.48 6.96
N VAL A 81 5.04 16.37 6.91
CA VAL A 81 5.48 15.75 5.64
C VAL A 81 4.27 15.28 4.82
N LEU A 82 3.25 14.70 5.48
CA LEU A 82 2.04 14.22 4.80
C LEU A 82 1.16 15.36 4.28
N LYS A 83 1.02 16.46 5.03
CA LYS A 83 0.26 17.64 4.61
C LYS A 83 0.90 18.38 3.44
N ASN A 84 2.22 18.31 3.31
CA ASN A 84 2.98 18.96 2.23
C ASN A 84 3.13 18.07 0.98
N GLN A 85 2.37 16.98 0.88
CA GLN A 85 2.33 16.11 -0.29
C GLN A 85 0.95 16.17 -0.94
N THR A 86 0.91 16.19 -2.26
CA THR A 86 -0.27 15.79 -3.03
C THR A 86 -0.53 14.29 -2.87
N ALA A 87 -1.75 13.83 -3.17
CA ALA A 87 -2.07 12.39 -3.16
C ALA A 87 -1.15 11.61 -4.11
N VAL A 88 -0.85 12.18 -5.29
CA VAL A 88 0.01 11.57 -6.31
C VAL A 88 1.45 11.42 -5.81
N GLU A 89 1.98 12.42 -5.09
CA GLU A 89 3.31 12.32 -4.49
C GLU A 89 3.36 11.29 -3.37
N ASN A 90 2.32 11.21 -2.53
CA ASN A 90 2.22 10.20 -1.49
C ASN A 90 2.22 8.79 -2.09
N ILE A 91 1.36 8.55 -3.09
CA ILE A 91 1.29 7.29 -3.84
C ILE A 91 2.65 6.95 -4.46
N LYS A 92 3.29 7.90 -5.16
CA LYS A 92 4.59 7.68 -5.83
C LYS A 92 5.69 7.31 -4.83
N LYS A 93 5.77 8.02 -3.69
CA LYS A 93 6.74 7.71 -2.64
C LYS A 93 6.48 6.32 -2.04
N ASN A 94 5.23 6.03 -1.66
CA ASN A 94 4.87 4.72 -1.12
C ASN A 94 5.11 3.59 -2.13
N THR A 95 4.91 3.82 -3.43
CA THR A 95 5.21 2.83 -4.48
C THR A 95 6.69 2.44 -4.44
N ALA A 96 7.58 3.43 -4.35
CA ALA A 96 9.02 3.19 -4.34
C ALA A 96 9.47 2.41 -3.09
N LEU A 97 8.87 2.71 -1.93
CA LEU A 97 9.17 2.04 -0.66
C LEU A 97 8.58 0.63 -0.60
N THR A 98 7.35 0.45 -1.06
CA THR A 98 6.69 -0.86 -1.19
C THR A 98 7.48 -1.78 -2.10
N ARG A 99 7.85 -1.30 -3.30
CA ARG A 99 8.72 -2.04 -4.23
C ARG A 99 10.04 -2.46 -3.58
N LYS A 100 10.66 -1.56 -2.83
CA LYS A 100 11.92 -1.85 -2.13
C LYS A 100 11.73 -2.89 -1.03
N GLY A 101 10.66 -2.78 -0.23
CA GLY A 101 10.36 -3.73 0.84
C GLY A 101 10.06 -5.13 0.32
N ILE A 102 9.22 -5.25 -0.71
CA ILE A 102 8.94 -6.53 -1.40
C ILE A 102 10.24 -7.13 -1.93
N TYR A 103 11.05 -6.34 -2.65
CA TYR A 103 12.34 -6.80 -3.17
C TYR A 103 13.28 -7.32 -2.06
N MET A 104 13.41 -6.55 -0.96
CA MET A 104 14.26 -6.93 0.15
C MET A 104 13.81 -8.24 0.80
N ASP A 105 12.51 -8.44 0.98
CA ASP A 105 11.98 -9.68 1.55
C ASP A 105 12.22 -10.89 0.63
N LEU A 106 11.90 -10.75 -0.67
CA LEU A 106 12.08 -11.83 -1.65
C LEU A 106 13.55 -12.30 -1.70
N VAL A 107 14.49 -11.38 -1.72
CA VAL A 107 15.92 -11.71 -1.80
C VAL A 107 16.46 -12.23 -0.46
N ASN A 108 16.23 -11.50 0.64
CA ASN A 108 16.92 -11.78 1.90
C ASN A 108 16.25 -12.89 2.71
N ASN A 109 14.94 -13.10 2.54
CA ASN A 109 14.17 -14.04 3.36
C ASN A 109 13.63 -15.23 2.57
N ARG A 110 13.47 -15.11 1.24
CA ARG A 110 12.84 -16.15 0.41
C ARG A 110 13.76 -16.74 -0.66
N GLY A 111 15.02 -16.31 -0.71
CA GLY A 111 16.04 -16.89 -1.60
C GLY A 111 15.82 -16.61 -3.09
N TRP A 112 15.04 -15.59 -3.44
CA TRP A 112 14.82 -15.25 -4.85
C TRP A 112 16.09 -14.67 -5.47
N GLU A 113 16.31 -15.02 -6.73
CA GLU A 113 17.32 -14.38 -7.57
C GLU A 113 17.00 -12.88 -7.74
N LYS A 114 18.02 -12.01 -7.69
CA LYS A 114 17.85 -10.56 -7.59
C LYS A 114 17.11 -9.96 -8.78
N VAL A 115 17.36 -10.43 -10.00
CA VAL A 115 16.70 -9.94 -11.22
C VAL A 115 15.22 -10.33 -11.20
N ASN A 116 14.89 -11.57 -10.85
CA ASN A 116 13.51 -12.04 -10.73
C ASN A 116 12.75 -11.31 -9.62
N ALA A 117 13.35 -11.15 -8.44
CA ALA A 117 12.77 -10.40 -7.33
C ALA A 117 12.49 -8.94 -7.71
N LYS A 118 13.42 -8.29 -8.43
CA LYS A 118 13.26 -6.92 -8.89
C LYS A 118 12.12 -6.78 -9.91
N LYS A 119 12.04 -7.70 -10.88
CA LYS A 119 10.97 -7.72 -11.90
C LYS A 119 9.61 -7.89 -11.21
N TYR A 120 9.49 -8.88 -10.33
CA TYR A 120 8.26 -9.17 -9.61
C TYR A 120 7.81 -8.01 -8.72
N ALA A 121 8.69 -7.51 -7.85
CA ALA A 121 8.39 -6.37 -6.97
C ALA A 121 7.98 -5.12 -7.77
N THR A 122 8.59 -4.90 -8.93
CA THR A 122 8.24 -3.79 -9.83
C THR A 122 6.84 -3.97 -10.42
N SER A 123 6.54 -5.14 -10.97
CA SER A 123 5.24 -5.44 -11.57
C SER A 123 4.11 -5.23 -10.57
N VAL A 124 4.23 -5.86 -9.40
CA VAL A 124 3.21 -5.79 -8.33
C VAL A 124 3.01 -4.35 -7.82
N SER A 125 4.10 -3.63 -7.57
CA SER A 125 4.00 -2.25 -7.05
C SER A 125 3.45 -1.28 -8.10
N LEU A 126 3.72 -1.50 -9.39
CA LEU A 126 3.18 -0.66 -10.46
C LEU A 126 1.69 -0.93 -10.66
N HIS A 127 1.24 -2.18 -10.58
CA HIS A 127 -0.17 -2.52 -10.65
C HIS A 127 -0.95 -1.86 -9.49
N LEU A 128 -0.47 -1.98 -8.26
CA LEU A 128 -1.08 -1.28 -7.12
C LEU A 128 -1.05 0.25 -7.25
N ARG A 129 0.01 0.81 -7.85
CA ARG A 129 0.10 2.25 -8.11
C ARG A 129 -0.97 2.72 -9.08
N GLU A 130 -1.23 1.94 -10.13
CA GLU A 130 -2.29 2.23 -11.09
C GLU A 130 -3.65 2.27 -10.39
N GLU A 131 -3.98 1.24 -9.63
CA GLU A 131 -5.21 1.16 -8.85
C GLU A 131 -5.37 2.33 -7.88
N ALA A 132 -4.33 2.62 -7.07
CA ALA A 132 -4.35 3.75 -6.14
C ALA A 132 -4.48 5.11 -6.85
N SER A 133 -3.88 5.25 -8.04
CA SER A 133 -3.98 6.48 -8.83
C SER A 133 -5.38 6.64 -9.43
N ASN A 134 -6.00 5.56 -9.89
CA ASN A 134 -7.37 5.56 -10.40
C ASN A 134 -8.34 5.89 -9.26
N PHE A 135 -8.18 5.27 -8.09
CA PHE A 135 -8.94 5.60 -6.89
C PHE A 135 -8.83 7.09 -6.55
N ALA A 136 -7.60 7.64 -6.52
CA ALA A 136 -7.39 9.06 -6.21
C ALA A 136 -8.06 9.98 -7.24
N LYS A 137 -8.01 9.65 -8.53
CA LYS A 137 -8.66 10.42 -9.59
C LYS A 137 -10.19 10.38 -9.48
N SER A 138 -10.76 9.19 -9.33
CA SER A 138 -12.21 8.99 -9.24
C SER A 138 -12.83 9.68 -8.02
N ASN A 139 -12.04 9.89 -6.96
CA ASN A 139 -12.44 10.59 -5.75
C ASN A 139 -12.01 12.08 -5.73
N GLY A 140 -11.52 12.64 -6.84
CA GLY A 140 -11.13 14.05 -6.93
C GLY A 140 -9.94 14.45 -6.06
N LEU A 141 -9.10 13.49 -5.64
CA LEU A 141 -7.96 13.70 -4.74
C LEU A 141 -6.67 14.13 -5.48
N THR A 142 -6.71 14.21 -6.80
CA THR A 142 -5.55 14.57 -7.64
C THR A 142 -5.42 16.06 -7.92
N THR A 143 -6.34 16.89 -7.43
CA THR A 143 -6.22 18.35 -7.54
C THR A 143 -5.03 18.83 -6.71
N CYS A 144 -4.22 19.71 -7.30
CA CYS A 144 -3.10 20.34 -6.61
C CYS A 144 -3.60 21.22 -5.47
N LYS A 145 -2.80 21.35 -4.41
CA LYS A 145 -2.95 22.43 -3.43
C LYS A 145 -2.41 23.74 -3.99
#